data_AF-A0A255YER6-F1
#
_entry.id   AF-A0A255YER6-F1
#
_cell.length_a   1.000
_cell.length_b   1.000
_cell.length_c   1.000
_cell.angle_alpha   90.00
_cell.angle_beta   90.00
_cell.angle_gamma   90.00
#
_symmetry.space_group_name_H-M   'P 1'
#
loop_
_entity.id
_entity.type
_entity.pdbx_description
1 polymer ?
#
loop_
_entity_poly.entity_id
_entity_poly.type
_entity_poly.pdbx_seq_one_letter_code
_entity_poly.pdbx_strand_id
1 'polypeptide(L)'
;MPAPPTRRSAKQRPLSGVLINDGRREAVVVTALEKRLLINVEADISAIPLARVRRDDGLCLRRTDKQDWQIRFDAMPPPDSWVHDLPLLSPANPVRRAVMILLLLLGLIAAWLWNSDSKLPVMGELPSPGAIVKPVVPAIQLA
;
A
#
# COMPACT_ATOMS: atom_id res chain seq x y z
N MET A 1 -55.91 8.59 -19.05
CA MET A 1 -55.20 7.85 -17.98
C MET A 1 -53.80 8.41 -17.85
N PRO A 2 -53.35 8.92 -16.69
CA PRO A 2 -51.96 9.30 -16.51
C PRO A 2 -51.10 8.03 -16.57
N ALA A 3 -49.99 8.07 -17.31
CA ALA A 3 -49.06 6.96 -17.40
C ALA A 3 -48.54 6.61 -15.99
N PRO A 4 -48.37 5.31 -15.65
CA PRO A 4 -47.78 4.92 -14.38
C PRO A 4 -46.40 5.58 -14.24
N PRO A 5 -46.02 6.05 -13.03
CA PRO A 5 -44.75 6.71 -12.82
C PRO A 5 -43.63 5.79 -13.31
N THR A 6 -42.78 6.31 -14.19
CA THR A 6 -41.65 5.59 -14.76
C THR A 6 -40.91 4.88 -13.64
N ARG A 7 -41.01 3.55 -13.61
CA ARG A 7 -40.34 2.70 -12.61
C ARG A 7 -38.87 3.12 -12.61
N ARG A 8 -38.40 3.78 -11.53
CA ARG A 8 -36.99 4.18 -11.40
C ARG A 8 -36.17 2.94 -11.75
N SER A 9 -35.37 3.03 -12.81
CA SER A 9 -34.56 1.90 -13.23
C SER A 9 -33.71 1.47 -12.03
N ALA A 10 -33.46 0.17 -11.86
CA ALA A 10 -32.65 -0.33 -10.73
C ALA A 10 -31.29 0.41 -10.63
N LYS A 11 -30.81 0.95 -11.76
CA LYS A 11 -29.63 1.80 -11.93
C LYS A 11 -29.69 3.18 -11.27
N GLN A 12 -30.87 3.68 -10.87
CA GLN A 12 -31.04 4.95 -10.16
C GLN A 12 -31.58 4.76 -8.74
N ARG A 13 -31.57 3.52 -8.23
CA ARG A 13 -32.06 3.27 -6.88
C ARG A 13 -31.11 3.91 -5.84
N PRO A 14 -31.64 4.72 -4.92
CA PRO A 14 -30.85 5.24 -3.81
C PRO A 14 -30.45 4.08 -2.89
N LEU A 15 -29.22 4.13 -2.39
CA LEU A 15 -28.66 3.15 -1.46
C LEU A 15 -28.26 3.86 -0.17
N SER A 16 -28.65 3.30 0.96
CA SER A 16 -28.25 3.80 2.27
C SER A 16 -26.94 3.18 2.71
N GLY A 17 -26.15 3.96 3.44
CA GLY A 17 -24.91 3.51 4.03
C GLY A 17 -24.34 4.51 5.02
N VAL A 18 -23.09 4.28 5.38
CA VAL A 18 -22.31 5.15 6.25
C VAL A 18 -21.13 5.69 5.45
N LEU A 19 -21.03 7.01 5.40
CA LEU A 19 -19.84 7.71 4.94
C LEU A 19 -18.84 7.80 6.08
N ILE A 20 -17.63 7.33 5.82
CA ILE A 20 -16.46 7.48 6.66
C ILE A 20 -15.57 8.52 5.98
N ASN A 21 -15.27 9.61 6.68
CA ASN A 21 -14.43 10.69 6.16
C ASN A 21 -13.72 11.38 7.34
N ASP A 22 -12.39 11.47 7.29
CA ASP A 22 -11.56 12.11 8.32
C ASP A 22 -11.87 11.60 9.75
N GLY A 23 -12.13 10.29 9.88
CA GLY A 23 -12.48 9.65 11.15
C GLY A 23 -13.93 9.84 11.62
N ARG A 24 -14.73 10.66 10.94
CA ARG A 24 -16.17 10.83 11.21
C ARG A 24 -16.99 9.77 10.47
N ARG A 25 -18.15 9.46 11.03
CA ARG A 25 -19.12 8.50 10.48
C ARG A 25 -20.48 9.16 10.39
N GLU A 26 -21.02 9.23 9.18
CA GLU A 26 -22.29 9.91 8.91
C GLU A 26 -23.19 8.97 8.12
N ALA A 27 -24.48 8.92 8.47
CA ALA A 27 -25.47 8.18 7.70
C ALA A 27 -25.73 8.93 6.38
N VAL A 28 -25.68 8.21 5.26
CA VAL A 28 -25.80 8.80 3.93
C VAL A 28 -26.72 7.99 3.03
N VAL A 29 -27.39 8.70 2.14
CA VAL A 29 -28.12 8.11 1.03
C VAL A 29 -27.42 8.48 -0.26
N VAL A 30 -27.03 7.47 -1.02
CA VAL A 30 -26.18 7.61 -2.19
C VAL A 30 -26.94 7.22 -3.44
N THR A 31 -26.87 8.06 -4.47
CA THR A 31 -27.52 7.82 -5.75
C THR A 31 -26.57 8.16 -6.89
N ALA A 32 -26.40 7.25 -7.85
CA ALA A 32 -25.72 7.58 -9.10
C ALA A 32 -26.67 8.35 -10.02
N LEU A 33 -26.26 9.55 -10.42
CA LEU A 33 -26.95 10.37 -11.38
C LEU A 33 -25.98 10.77 -12.51
N GLU A 34 -26.23 10.22 -13.70
CA GLU A 34 -25.43 10.46 -14.91
C GLU A 34 -23.93 10.17 -14.69
N LYS A 35 -23.10 11.21 -14.56
CA LYS A 35 -21.64 11.13 -14.36
C LYS A 35 -21.22 11.49 -12.93
N ARG A 36 -22.18 11.64 -12.01
CA ARG A 36 -21.96 12.08 -10.64
C ARG A 36 -22.59 11.12 -9.64
N LEU A 37 -21.93 10.98 -8.50
CA LEU A 37 -22.42 10.33 -7.32
C LEU A 37 -23.00 11.42 -6.41
N LEU A 38 -24.30 11.41 -6.21
CA LEU A 38 -24.97 12.25 -5.24
C LEU A 38 -24.94 11.56 -3.88
N ILE A 39 -24.50 12.28 -2.87
CA ILE A 39 -24.41 11.82 -1.49
C ILE A 39 -25.22 12.80 -0.67
N ASN A 40 -26.35 12.32 -0.17
CA ASN A 40 -27.21 13.07 0.70
C ASN A 40 -26.86 12.69 2.15
N VAL A 41 -26.34 13.66 2.88
CA VAL A 41 -26.10 13.61 4.32
C VAL A 41 -27.18 14.47 4.99
N GLU A 42 -27.49 14.21 6.27
CA GLU A 42 -28.54 14.94 7.00
C GLU A 42 -28.47 16.47 6.88
N ALA A 43 -27.27 17.04 6.82
CA ALA A 43 -27.05 18.48 6.77
C ALA A 43 -26.69 19.04 5.38
N ASP A 44 -26.31 18.21 4.40
CA ASP A 44 -25.79 18.68 3.11
C ASP A 44 -25.90 17.63 1.99
N ILE A 45 -25.98 18.10 0.75
CA ILE A 45 -25.97 17.26 -0.45
C ILE A 45 -24.70 17.55 -1.23
N SER A 46 -23.83 16.54 -1.33
CA SER A 46 -22.59 16.63 -2.10
C SER A 46 -22.67 15.83 -3.39
N ALA A 47 -21.99 16.31 -4.43
CA ALA A 47 -21.94 15.68 -5.74
C ALA A 47 -20.50 15.43 -6.18
N ILE A 48 -20.12 14.15 -6.31
CA ILE A 48 -18.75 13.73 -6.64
C ILE A 48 -18.72 13.12 -8.04
N PRO A 49 -17.75 13.44 -8.91
CA PRO A 49 -17.64 12.77 -10.21
C PRO A 49 -17.40 11.25 -10.06
N LEU A 50 -18.20 10.43 -10.76
CA LEU A 50 -18.05 8.95 -10.73
C LEU A 50 -16.67 8.51 -11.24
N ALA A 51 -16.04 9.32 -12.10
CA ALA A 51 -14.67 9.09 -12.57
C ALA A 51 -13.63 8.98 -11.44
N ARG A 52 -13.90 9.55 -10.26
CA ARG A 52 -13.02 9.52 -9.07
C ARG A 52 -13.44 8.48 -8.02
N VAL A 53 -14.53 7.77 -8.26
CA VAL A 53 -15.07 6.77 -7.34
C VAL A 53 -14.77 5.38 -7.88
N ARG A 54 -14.32 4.50 -7.00
CA ARG A 54 -14.04 3.09 -7.30
C ARG A 54 -14.72 2.22 -6.28
N ARG A 55 -15.05 1.00 -6.68
CA ARG A 55 -15.63 -0.02 -5.82
C ARG A 55 -14.53 -0.93 -5.28
N ASP A 56 -14.57 -1.23 -3.99
CA ASP A 56 -13.71 -2.23 -3.35
C ASP A 56 -14.37 -3.63 -3.42
N ASP A 57 -13.59 -4.69 -3.18
CA ASP A 57 -14.09 -6.08 -3.24
C ASP A 57 -15.22 -6.35 -2.23
N GLY A 58 -15.21 -5.64 -1.10
CA GLY A 58 -16.30 -5.64 -0.10
C GLY A 58 -17.51 -4.76 -0.45
N LEU A 59 -17.66 -4.36 -1.72
CA LEU A 59 -18.69 -3.44 -2.23
C LEU A 59 -18.74 -2.07 -1.55
N CYS A 60 -17.66 -1.68 -0.86
CA CYS A 60 -17.52 -0.32 -0.38
C CYS A 60 -17.13 0.61 -1.54
N LEU A 61 -17.59 1.86 -1.51
CA LEU A 61 -17.08 2.87 -2.42
C LEU A 61 -15.89 3.58 -1.79
N ARG A 62 -14.85 3.80 -2.58
CA ARG A 62 -13.65 4.55 -2.18
C ARG A 62 -13.34 5.60 -3.23
N ARG A 63 -12.73 6.69 -2.79
CA ARG A 63 -12.27 7.76 -3.68
C ARG A 63 -10.80 7.55 -4.05
N THR A 64 -10.46 7.88 -5.29
CA THR A 64 -9.07 7.81 -5.77
C THR A 64 -8.23 8.99 -5.28
N ASP A 65 -8.86 10.13 -5.00
CA ASP A 65 -8.20 11.37 -4.56
C ASP A 65 -8.14 11.51 -3.04
N LYS A 66 -8.97 10.78 -2.28
CA LYS A 66 -9.02 10.84 -0.82
C LYS A 66 -9.10 9.44 -0.20
N GLN A 67 -8.03 8.99 0.43
CA GLN A 67 -7.91 7.61 0.94
C GLN A 67 -8.79 7.32 2.17
N ASP A 68 -8.97 8.33 3.02
CA ASP A 68 -9.80 8.25 4.23
C ASP A 68 -11.30 8.35 3.94
N TRP A 69 -11.65 8.61 2.68
CA TRP A 69 -13.03 8.66 2.23
C TRP A 69 -13.49 7.27 1.82
N GLN A 70 -14.55 6.79 2.45
CA GLN A 70 -15.16 5.50 2.16
C GLN A 70 -16.66 5.54 2.42
N ILE A 71 -17.46 4.95 1.54
CA ILE A 71 -18.87 4.67 1.81
C ILE A 71 -19.04 3.16 1.96
N ARG A 72 -19.59 2.76 3.10
CA ARG A 72 -20.00 1.38 3.36
C ARG A 72 -21.51 1.29 3.34
N PHE A 73 -22.08 0.45 2.48
CA PHE A 73 -23.52 0.25 2.43
C PHE A 73 -24.02 -0.56 3.62
N ASP A 74 -25.22 -0.26 4.12
CA ASP A 74 -25.80 -0.94 5.28
C ASP A 74 -26.26 -2.36 4.93
N ALA A 75 -26.70 -2.54 3.70
CA ALA A 75 -27.10 -3.82 3.13
C ALA A 75 -26.30 -4.07 1.85
N MET A 76 -26.14 -5.36 1.52
CA MET A 76 -25.57 -5.78 0.25
C MET A 76 -26.33 -5.13 -0.92
N PRO A 77 -25.67 -4.33 -1.78
CA PRO A 77 -26.29 -3.79 -2.96
C PRO A 77 -26.90 -4.91 -3.83
N PRO A 78 -28.11 -4.73 -4.38
CA PRO A 78 -28.69 -5.67 -5.32
C PRO A 78 -27.79 -5.83 -6.57
N PRO A 79 -27.74 -7.02 -7.21
CA PRO A 79 -26.85 -7.27 -8.35
C PRO A 79 -27.10 -6.34 -9.54
N ASP A 80 -28.34 -5.86 -9.73
CA ASP A 80 -28.72 -4.89 -10.77
C ASP A 80 -28.42 -3.42 -10.40
N SER A 81 -27.73 -3.19 -9.28
CA SER A 81 -27.39 -1.85 -8.79
C SER A 81 -26.26 -1.23 -9.62
N TRP A 82 -26.33 0.08 -9.79
CA TRP A 82 -25.27 0.92 -10.37
C TRP A 82 -23.91 0.78 -9.66
N VAL A 83 -23.88 0.30 -8.42
CA VAL A 83 -22.63 0.04 -7.70
C VAL A 83 -21.77 -0.99 -8.43
N HIS A 84 -22.38 -2.02 -9.02
CA HIS A 84 -21.66 -3.08 -9.73
C HIS A 84 -21.09 -2.62 -11.07
N ASP A 85 -21.67 -1.59 -11.67
CA ASP A 85 -21.17 -0.96 -12.89
C ASP A 85 -19.90 -0.11 -12.64
N LEU A 86 -19.51 0.11 -11.37
CA LEU A 86 -18.33 0.90 -11.03
C LEU A 86 -17.01 0.14 -11.18
N PRO A 87 -15.94 0.80 -11.65
CA PRO A 87 -14.64 0.18 -11.77
C PRO A 87 -14.10 -0.21 -10.39
N LEU A 88 -13.51 -1.41 -10.33
CA LEU A 88 -12.86 -1.91 -9.13
C LEU A 88 -11.63 -1.06 -8.80
N LEU A 89 -11.44 -0.79 -7.52
CA LEU A 89 -10.21 -0.24 -6.99
C LEU A 89 -9.15 -1.34 -7.16
N SER A 90 -8.08 -1.06 -7.90
CA SER A 90 -7.01 -2.05 -8.04
C SER A 90 -6.48 -2.41 -6.66
N PRO A 91 -6.45 -3.70 -6.28
CA PRO A 91 -5.92 -4.10 -5.00
C PRO A 91 -4.47 -3.64 -4.90
N ALA A 92 -4.02 -3.33 -3.68
CA ALA A 92 -2.64 -2.91 -3.44
C ALA A 92 -1.69 -3.94 -4.06
N ASN A 93 -0.92 -3.53 -5.08
CA ASN A 93 -0.18 -4.45 -5.93
C ASN A 93 0.76 -5.33 -5.08
N PRO A 94 0.49 -6.65 -4.96
CA PRO A 94 1.22 -7.52 -4.05
C PRO A 94 2.70 -7.64 -4.47
N VAL A 95 2.97 -7.54 -5.77
CA VAL A 95 4.34 -7.54 -6.31
C VAL A 95 5.10 -6.31 -5.85
N ARG A 96 4.48 -5.12 -5.90
CA ARG A 96 5.12 -3.88 -5.40
C ARG A 96 5.45 -3.99 -3.91
N ARG A 97 4.57 -4.61 -3.10
CA ARG A 97 4.84 -4.87 -1.68
C ARG A 97 6.00 -5.86 -1.51
N ALA A 98 6.01 -6.96 -2.25
CA ALA A 98 7.08 -7.95 -2.21
C ALA A 98 8.45 -7.34 -2.58
N VAL A 99 8.49 -6.51 -3.62
CA VAL A 99 9.71 -5.80 -4.04
C VAL A 99 10.20 -4.84 -2.94
N MET A 100 9.30 -4.08 -2.31
CA MET A 100 9.67 -3.19 -1.21
C MET A 100 10.22 -3.95 0.01
N ILE A 101 9.60 -5.08 0.35
CA ILE A 101 10.09 -5.97 1.42
C ILE A 101 11.47 -6.52 1.08
N LEU A 102 11.67 -6.98 -0.16
CA LEU A 102 12.95 -7.51 -0.62
C LEU A 102 14.05 -6.44 -0.57
N LEU A 103 13.77 -5.22 -1.02
CA LEU A 103 14.71 -4.10 -0.93
C LEU A 103 15.05 -3.74 0.53
N LEU A 104 14.07 -3.75 1.42
CA LEU A 104 14.29 -3.55 2.85
C LEU A 104 15.21 -4.63 3.44
N LEU A 105 14.96 -5.89 3.09
CA LEU A 105 15.75 -7.03 3.56
C LEU A 105 17.20 -6.97 3.05
N LEU A 106 17.39 -6.65 1.77
CA LEU A 106 18.71 -6.42 1.18
C LEU A 106 19.46 -5.29 1.89
N GLY A 107 18.77 -4.17 2.17
CA GLY A 107 19.35 -3.06 2.95
C GLY A 107 19.76 -3.47 4.36
N LEU A 108 18.93 -4.27 5.04
CA LEU A 108 19.22 -4.82 6.36
C LEU A 108 20.45 -5.74 6.36
N ILE A 109 20.55 -6.63 5.38
CA ILE A 109 21.69 -7.55 5.21
C ILE A 109 22.97 -6.76 4.91
N ALA A 110 22.91 -5.79 4.00
CA ALA A 110 24.05 -4.95 3.68
C ALA A 110 24.54 -4.14 4.89
N ALA A 111 23.61 -3.55 5.66
CA ALA A 111 23.94 -2.84 6.90
C ALA A 111 24.56 -3.77 7.96
N TRP A 112 24.06 -5.00 8.07
CA TRP A 112 24.59 -6.00 9.00
C TRP A 112 26.00 -6.45 8.62
N LEU A 113 26.25 -6.71 7.33
CA LEU A 113 27.58 -7.06 6.82
C LEU A 113 28.58 -5.91 7.03
N TRP A 114 28.18 -4.67 6.73
CA TRP A 114 29.02 -3.50 6.96
C TRP A 114 29.43 -3.33 8.42
N ASN A 115 28.51 -3.59 9.35
CA ASN A 115 28.77 -3.52 10.78
C ASN A 115 29.64 -4.70 11.29
N SER A 116 29.73 -5.78 10.51
CA SER A 116 30.53 -6.96 10.81
C SER A 116 31.98 -6.84 10.30
N ASP A 117 32.20 -6.13 9.19
CA ASP A 117 33.54 -5.87 8.63
C ASP A 117 34.42 -4.98 9.53
N SER A 118 33.81 -4.15 10.38
CA SER A 118 34.54 -3.38 11.42
C SER A 118 35.20 -4.25 12.51
N LYS A 119 35.13 -5.59 12.42
CA LYS A 119 35.72 -6.53 13.37
C LYS A 119 36.76 -7.50 12.75
N LEU A 120 37.34 -7.18 11.59
CA LEU A 120 38.50 -7.93 11.13
C LEU A 120 39.77 -7.46 11.88
N PRO A 121 40.48 -8.34 12.62
CA PRO A 121 41.79 -8.00 13.13
C PRO A 121 42.72 -7.79 11.93
N VAL A 122 43.34 -6.60 11.85
CA VAL A 122 44.48 -6.35 10.98
C VAL A 122 45.58 -7.33 11.37
N MET A 123 45.67 -8.41 10.61
CA MET A 123 46.67 -9.45 10.77
C MET A 123 47.96 -8.96 10.12
N GLY A 124 48.92 -8.59 10.96
CA GLY A 124 50.36 -8.77 10.73
C GLY A 124 50.95 -8.17 9.46
N GLU A 125 51.41 -6.94 9.58
CA GLU A 125 52.69 -6.41 9.07
C GLU A 125 53.55 -7.40 8.25
N LEU A 126 53.73 -7.12 6.96
CA LEU A 126 54.77 -7.77 6.13
C LEU A 126 56.15 -7.51 6.75
N PRO A 127 57.00 -8.54 6.97
CA PRO A 127 58.39 -8.29 7.34
C PRO A 127 59.13 -7.65 6.16
N SER A 128 59.67 -6.46 6.41
CA SER A 128 60.48 -5.65 5.50
C SER A 128 61.70 -6.43 4.97
N PRO A 129 62.06 -6.31 3.67
CA PRO A 129 63.19 -7.02 3.08
C PRO A 129 64.49 -6.35 3.52
N GLY A 130 65.07 -6.79 4.64
CA GLY A 130 66.31 -6.19 5.14
C GLY A 130 67.06 -6.92 6.26
N ALA A 131 66.63 -8.12 6.68
CA ALA A 131 67.33 -8.85 7.73
C ALA A 131 68.55 -9.61 7.17
N ILE A 132 69.70 -8.94 7.17
CA ILE A 132 71.02 -9.54 6.90
C ILE A 132 71.31 -10.59 8.00
N VAL A 133 71.27 -11.87 7.63
CA VAL A 133 71.66 -12.99 8.48
C VAL A 133 73.18 -13.04 8.54
N LYS A 134 73.78 -12.74 9.71
CA LYS A 134 75.21 -13.04 9.96
C LYS A 134 75.36 -14.53 10.29
N PRO A 135 76.28 -15.27 9.65
CA PRO A 135 76.51 -16.66 10.02
C PRO A 135 77.28 -16.74 11.34
N VAL A 136 76.70 -17.44 12.32
CA VAL A 136 77.41 -17.90 13.52
C VAL A 136 78.17 -19.18 13.14
N VAL A 137 79.49 -19.11 13.17
CA VAL A 137 80.37 -20.28 13.04
C VAL A 137 80.41 -21.02 14.38
N PRO A 138 80.06 -22.31 14.47
CA PRO A 138 80.24 -23.06 15.70
C PRO A 138 81.72 -23.43 15.87
N ALA A 139 82.30 -23.05 17.02
CA ALA A 139 83.63 -23.48 17.42
C ALA A 139 83.61 -24.97 17.75
N ILE A 140 84.38 -25.77 17.00
CA ILE A 140 84.64 -27.18 17.26
C ILE A 140 85.60 -27.24 18.46
N GLN A 141 85.16 -27.80 19.59
CA GLN A 141 86.07 -28.21 20.66
C GLN A 141 86.59 -29.61 20.36
N LEU A 142 87.89 -29.72 20.13
CA LEU A 142 88.65 -30.98 20.16
C LEU A 142 88.97 -31.29 21.63
N ALA A 143 88.57 -32.48 22.08
CA ALA A 143 89.07 -33.11 23.30
C ALA A 143 90.35 -33.90 23.00
#